data_AF-A0A811QKK8-F1
#
_entry.id   AF-A0A811QKK8-F1
#
_cell.length_a   1.000
_cell.length_b   1.000
_cell.length_c   1.000
_cell.angle_alpha   90.00
_cell.angle_beta   90.00
_cell.angle_gamma   90.00
#
_symmetry.space_group_name_H-M   'P 1'
#
loop_
_entity.id
_entity.type
_entity.pdbx_description
1 polymer ?
#
loop_
_entity_poly.entity_id
_entity_poly.type
_entity_poly.pdbx_seq_one_letter_code
_entity_poly.pdbx_strand_id
1 'polypeptide(L)'
;MTFIDILPILLAYVRSRQAPGKPVLWIAHNAKGFDVPFLNQEFDRCSAQVPSDWLFDDSLRLARKLKKIDGKKNLVNLEALGKRYGNSLEDPSHRAMPNVEALCNILPKITLDLKLTCDDLMNEAMRFSDVKKVS
;
A
#
# COMPACT_ATOMS: atom_id res chain seq x y z
N MET A 1 -0.02 24.78 -1.26
CA MET A 1 0.00 23.64 -2.19
C MET A 1 -1.08 22.68 -1.73
N THR A 2 -2.02 22.39 -2.62
CA THR A 2 -3.19 21.55 -2.39
C THR A 2 -3.07 20.28 -3.23
N PHE A 3 -3.95 19.30 -3.04
CA PHE A 3 -3.89 18.07 -3.82
C PHE A 3 -4.12 18.30 -5.32
N ILE A 4 -4.96 19.27 -5.71
CA ILE A 4 -5.17 19.61 -7.12
C ILE A 4 -3.90 20.11 -7.81
N ASP A 5 -3.01 20.78 -7.07
CA ASP A 5 -1.70 21.21 -7.57
C ASP A 5 -0.74 20.01 -7.78
N ILE A 6 -0.90 18.95 -6.98
CA ILE A 6 -0.04 17.76 -6.99
C ILE A 6 -0.54 16.67 -7.95
N LEU A 7 -1.85 16.54 -8.13
CA LEU A 7 -2.47 15.51 -8.96
C LEU A 7 -1.84 15.37 -10.36
N PRO A 8 -1.61 16.44 -11.16
CA PRO A 8 -0.98 16.28 -12.47
C PRO A 8 0.47 15.77 -12.36
N ILE A 9 1.21 16.16 -11.31
CA ILE A 9 2.57 15.70 -11.06
C ILE A 9 2.57 14.22 -10.69
N LEU A 10 1.63 13.80 -9.83
CA LEU A 10 1.45 12.40 -9.44
C LEU A 10 1.15 11.52 -10.67
N LEU A 11 0.20 11.92 -11.50
CA LEU A 11 -0.18 11.18 -12.71
C LEU A 11 1.00 11.07 -13.69
N ALA A 12 1.73 12.16 -13.92
CA ALA A 12 2.93 12.16 -14.77
C ALA A 12 4.05 11.27 -14.19
N TYR A 13 4.26 11.33 -12.88
CA TYR A 13 5.26 10.52 -12.18
C TYR A 13 4.97 9.02 -12.34
N VAL A 14 3.71 8.61 -12.16
CA VAL A 14 3.29 7.21 -12.27
C VAL A 14 3.40 6.74 -13.72
N ARG A 15 2.87 7.53 -14.67
CA ARG A 15 2.91 7.21 -16.10
C ARG A 15 4.34 7.03 -16.62
N SER A 16 5.30 7.82 -16.16
CA SER A 16 6.71 7.72 -16.59
C SER A 16 7.43 6.46 -16.09
N ARG A 17 6.90 5.76 -15.08
CA ARG A 17 7.48 4.52 -14.51
C ARG A 17 6.67 3.28 -14.81
N GLN A 18 5.44 3.45 -15.29
CA GLN A 18 4.56 2.34 -15.62
C GLN A 18 5.13 1.53 -16.78
N ALA A 19 5.24 0.22 -16.58
CA ALA A 19 5.62 -0.70 -17.65
C ALA A 19 4.51 -0.72 -18.73
N PRO A 20 4.85 -0.68 -20.03
CA PRO A 20 3.87 -0.65 -21.11
C PRO A 20 2.85 -1.80 -21.02
N GLY A 21 1.56 -1.44 -21.03
CA GLY A 21 0.44 -2.40 -21.00
C GLY A 21 0.28 -3.16 -19.68
N LYS A 22 0.98 -2.77 -18.61
CA LYS A 22 0.86 -3.37 -17.29
C LYS A 22 0.13 -2.44 -16.31
N PRO A 23 -0.74 -2.95 -15.43
CA PRO A 23 -1.34 -2.16 -14.37
C PRO A 23 -0.28 -1.66 -13.36
N VAL A 24 -0.66 -0.67 -12.56
CA VAL A 24 0.17 -0.13 -11.47
C VAL A 24 -0.35 -0.68 -10.15
N LEU A 25 0.49 -1.35 -9.37
CA LEU A 25 0.14 -1.83 -8.04
C LEU A 25 0.63 -0.85 -6.96
N TRP A 26 -0.30 -0.23 -6.26
CA TRP A 26 -0.08 0.62 -5.09
C TRP A 26 -0.15 -0.23 -3.83
N ILE A 27 0.86 -0.14 -2.98
CA ILE A 27 0.93 -0.95 -1.76
C ILE A 27 1.09 -0.02 -0.57
N ALA A 28 0.18 -0.14 0.39
CA ALA A 28 0.27 0.55 1.67
C ALA A 28 -0.05 -0.41 2.82
N HIS A 29 0.34 -0.03 4.04
CA HIS A 29 0.03 -0.80 5.23
C HIS A 29 -1.24 -0.26 5.87
N ASN A 30 -2.31 -1.07 5.90
CA ASN A 30 -3.68 -0.62 6.18
C ASN A 30 -4.27 0.26 5.06
N ALA A 31 -3.90 -0.03 3.80
CA ALA A 31 -4.33 0.74 2.62
C ALA A 31 -5.86 0.90 2.56
N LYS A 32 -6.60 -0.19 2.84
CA LYS A 32 -8.07 -0.22 2.88
C LYS A 32 -8.65 0.71 3.94
N GLY A 33 -7.95 0.86 5.06
CA GLY A 33 -8.42 1.64 6.20
C GLY A 33 -8.14 3.14 6.08
N PHE A 34 -7.18 3.56 5.24
CA PHE A 34 -6.77 4.96 5.19
C PHE A 34 -6.39 5.44 3.79
N ASP A 35 -5.27 4.98 3.23
CA ASP A 35 -4.67 5.56 2.01
C ASP A 35 -5.63 5.53 0.82
N VAL A 36 -6.40 4.45 0.67
CA VAL A 36 -7.32 4.29 -0.45
C VAL A 36 -8.55 5.18 -0.28
N PRO A 37 -9.30 5.16 0.84
CA PRO A 37 -10.35 6.16 1.08
C PRO A 37 -9.88 7.61 0.92
N PHE A 38 -8.69 7.95 1.43
CA PHE A 38 -8.10 9.28 1.31
C PHE A 38 -7.86 9.67 -0.15
N LEU A 39 -7.19 8.81 -0.93
CA LEU A 39 -6.97 9.07 -2.36
C LEU A 39 -8.29 9.19 -3.12
N ASN A 40 -9.27 8.31 -2.86
CA ASN A 40 -10.57 8.41 -3.52
C ASN A 40 -11.21 9.78 -3.27
N GLN A 41 -11.22 10.24 -2.02
CA GLN A 41 -11.78 11.53 -1.63
C GLN A 41 -11.06 12.70 -2.29
N GLU A 42 -9.72 12.66 -2.37
CA GLU A 42 -8.96 13.76 -2.97
C GLU A 42 -9.10 13.79 -4.51
N PHE A 43 -9.22 12.64 -5.17
CA PHE A 43 -9.59 12.58 -6.60
C PHE A 43 -11.00 13.12 -6.83
N ASP A 44 -11.99 12.72 -6.01
CA ASP A 44 -13.36 13.22 -6.07
C ASP A 44 -13.40 14.75 -5.88
N ARG A 45 -12.65 15.31 -4.90
CA ARG A 45 -12.52 16.76 -4.68
C ARG A 45 -11.90 17.50 -5.86
N CYS A 46 -11.00 16.85 -6.59
CA CYS A 46 -10.40 17.38 -7.81
C CYS A 46 -11.27 17.20 -9.05
N SER A 47 -12.47 16.61 -8.92
CA SER A 47 -13.32 16.21 -10.05
C SER A 47 -12.58 15.34 -11.07
N ALA A 48 -11.65 14.51 -10.59
CA ALA A 48 -10.80 13.65 -11.40
C ALA A 48 -11.14 12.17 -11.16
N GLN A 49 -10.95 11.35 -12.19
CA GLN A 49 -11.08 9.91 -12.06
C GLN A 49 -9.73 9.29 -11.73
N VAL A 50 -9.73 8.31 -10.83
CA VAL A 50 -8.54 7.46 -10.64
C VAL A 50 -8.35 6.60 -11.90
N PRO A 51 -7.13 6.49 -12.44
CA PRO A 51 -6.84 5.55 -13.52
C PRO A 51 -7.33 4.12 -13.22
N SER A 52 -8.04 3.52 -14.17
CA SER A 52 -8.69 2.20 -14.02
C SER A 52 -7.73 1.02 -13.92
N ASP A 53 -6.47 1.25 -14.28
CA ASP A 53 -5.36 0.30 -14.22
C ASP A 53 -4.54 0.42 -12.94
N TRP A 54 -4.93 1.30 -12.00
CA TRP A 54 -4.39 1.34 -10.65
C TRP A 54 -5.08 0.29 -9.78
N LEU A 55 -4.26 -0.61 -9.23
CA LEU A 55 -4.65 -1.63 -8.28
C LEU A 55 -4.05 -1.31 -6.91
N PHE A 56 -4.70 -1.76 -5.84
CA PHE A 56 -4.29 -1.48 -4.47
C PHE A 56 -4.13 -2.76 -3.67
N ASP A 57 -3.00 -2.92 -3.02
CA ASP A 57 -2.77 -4.00 -2.06
C ASP A 57 -2.68 -3.45 -0.62
N ASP A 58 -3.41 -4.11 0.27
CA ASP A 58 -3.32 -3.85 1.71
C ASP A 58 -2.37 -4.85 2.38
N SER A 59 -1.12 -4.45 2.56
CA SER A 59 -0.08 -5.30 3.15
C SER A 59 -0.39 -5.73 4.60
N LEU A 60 -1.35 -5.08 5.29
CA LEU A 60 -1.81 -5.53 6.61
C LEU A 60 -2.45 -6.92 6.53
N ARG A 61 -3.06 -7.30 5.40
CA ARG A 61 -3.58 -8.65 5.16
C ARG A 61 -2.46 -9.69 5.24
N LEU A 62 -1.29 -9.37 4.69
CA LEU A 62 -0.12 -10.24 4.66
C LEU A 62 0.45 -10.40 6.07
N ALA A 63 0.58 -9.30 6.81
CA ALA A 63 0.99 -9.33 8.21
C ALA A 63 0.04 -10.19 9.08
N ARG A 64 -1.27 -10.11 8.84
CA ARG A 64 -2.26 -10.96 9.51
C ARG A 64 -2.13 -12.45 9.15
N LYS A 65 -1.87 -12.77 7.87
CA LYS A 65 -1.59 -14.16 7.43
C LYS A 65 -0.33 -14.70 8.12
N LEU A 66 0.73 -13.89 8.16
CA LEU A 66 2.00 -14.22 8.80
C LEU A 66 1.84 -14.47 10.30
N LYS A 67 1.09 -13.62 11.01
CA LYS A 67 0.74 -13.80 12.43
C LYS A 67 0.05 -15.14 12.70
N LYS A 68 -0.83 -15.61 11.79
CA LYS A 68 -1.52 -16.91 11.94
C LYS A 68 -0.55 -18.08 11.84
N ILE A 69 0.47 -17.97 10.98
CA ILE A 69 1.49 -19.02 10.79
C ILE A 69 2.46 -19.03 11.98
N ASP A 70 2.93 -17.86 12.42
CA ASP A 70 3.93 -17.74 13.49
C ASP A 70 3.38 -17.92 14.91
N GLY A 71 2.07 -17.80 15.11
CA GLY A 71 1.43 -17.81 16.43
C GLY A 71 1.75 -16.59 17.33
N LYS A 72 2.57 -15.64 16.88
CA LYS A 72 2.98 -14.45 17.65
C LYS A 72 1.94 -13.33 17.56
N LYS A 73 1.38 -12.94 18.71
CA LYS A 73 0.22 -12.02 18.79
C LYS A 73 0.46 -10.60 18.24
N ASN A 74 1.70 -10.11 18.18
CA ASN A 74 1.98 -8.69 17.95
C ASN A 74 2.57 -8.35 16.57
N LEU A 75 2.67 -9.30 15.64
CA LEU A 75 3.29 -9.11 14.31
C LEU A 75 2.32 -8.56 13.26
N VAL A 76 1.69 -7.41 13.53
CA VAL A 76 0.70 -6.84 12.58
C VAL A 76 0.99 -5.41 12.16
N ASN A 77 1.57 -4.56 13.02
CA ASN A 77 1.91 -3.19 12.65
C ASN A 77 3.33 -3.11 12.05
N LEU A 78 3.62 -2.03 11.31
CA LEU A 78 4.93 -1.82 10.68
C LEU A 78 6.09 -1.86 11.68
N GLU A 79 5.89 -1.34 12.90
CA GLU A 79 6.93 -1.35 13.94
C GLU A 79 7.36 -2.76 14.34
N ALA A 80 6.40 -3.61 14.68
CA ALA A 80 6.65 -4.99 15.08
C ALA A 80 7.19 -5.83 13.93
N LEU A 81 6.74 -5.58 12.70
CA LEU A 81 7.27 -6.21 11.50
C LEU A 81 8.72 -5.77 11.22
N GLY A 82 9.04 -4.50 11.41
CA GLY A 82 10.41 -3.98 11.32
C GLY A 82 11.34 -4.66 12.31
N LYS A 83 10.94 -4.71 13.59
CA LYS A 83 11.69 -5.42 14.65
C LYS A 83 11.91 -6.90 14.32
N ARG A 84 10.89 -7.60 13.80
CA ARG A 84 11.02 -9.01 13.37
C ARG A 84 12.13 -9.19 12.35
N TYR A 85 12.20 -8.30 11.37
CA TYR A 85 13.08 -8.44 10.22
C TYR A 85 14.44 -7.75 10.37
N GLY A 86 14.79 -7.35 11.60
CA GLY A 86 16.10 -6.75 11.92
C GLY A 86 16.23 -5.28 11.54
N ASN A 87 15.12 -4.59 11.23
CA ASN A 87 15.12 -3.16 10.96
C ASN A 87 14.78 -2.43 12.26
N SER A 88 15.75 -1.72 12.83
CA SER A 88 15.45 -0.71 13.84
C SER A 88 14.74 0.43 13.13
N LEU A 89 13.43 0.53 13.33
CA LEU A 89 12.72 1.75 12.98
C LEU A 89 13.17 2.78 14.01
N GLU A 90 14.17 3.58 13.67
CA GLU A 90 14.50 4.77 14.43
C GLU A 90 13.19 5.57 14.55
N ASP A 91 12.75 5.75 15.79
CA ASP A 91 11.42 6.24 16.16
C ASP A 91 11.00 7.40 15.25
N PRO A 92 10.01 7.21 14.35
CA PRO A 92 9.57 8.26 13.48
C PRO A 92 8.20 8.74 13.95
N SER A 93 8.13 10.04 14.29
CA SER A 93 6.93 10.84 14.03
C SER A 93 6.29 10.34 12.72
N HIS A 94 5.00 9.97 12.74
CA HIS A 94 4.21 9.30 11.69
C HIS A 94 4.23 9.96 10.28
N ARG A 95 5.41 10.17 9.70
CA ARG A 95 5.64 10.82 8.42
C ARG A 95 5.50 9.77 7.31
N ALA A 96 5.02 10.22 6.15
CA ALA A 96 4.77 9.34 5.01
C ALA A 96 6.04 8.62 4.54
N MET A 97 7.18 9.33 4.40
CA MET A 97 8.40 8.74 3.83
C MET A 97 8.99 7.61 4.69
N PRO A 98 9.22 7.76 6.01
CA PRO A 98 9.68 6.65 6.84
C PRO A 98 8.78 5.42 6.80
N ASN A 99 7.45 5.61 6.73
CA ASN A 99 6.50 4.50 6.60
C ASN A 99 6.66 3.77 5.25
N VAL A 100 6.88 4.51 4.15
CA VAL A 100 7.14 3.93 2.83
C VAL A 100 8.46 3.15 2.83
N GLU A 101 9.54 3.74 3.37
CA GLU A 101 10.85 3.07 3.47
C GLU A 101 10.78 1.79 4.32
N ALA A 102 10.06 1.84 5.45
CA ALA A 102 9.80 0.67 6.28
C ALA A 102 9.08 -0.43 5.48
N LEU A 103 8.00 -0.05 4.78
CA LEU A 103 7.21 -1.00 4.00
C LEU A 103 8.01 -1.60 2.84
N CYS A 104 8.80 -0.80 2.12
CA CYS A 104 9.70 -1.29 1.05
C CYS A 104 10.69 -2.34 1.55
N ASN A 105 11.18 -2.20 2.78
CA ASN A 105 12.10 -3.17 3.39
C ASN A 105 11.40 -4.43 3.91
N ILE A 106 10.19 -4.29 4.42
CA ILE A 106 9.43 -5.37 5.07
C ILE A 106 8.69 -6.23 4.06
N LEU A 107 8.06 -5.62 3.06
CA LEU A 107 7.18 -6.29 2.11
C LEU A 107 7.86 -7.48 1.41
N PRO A 108 9.09 -7.36 0.84
CA PRO A 108 9.75 -8.49 0.19
C PRO A 108 10.01 -9.67 1.14
N LYS A 109 10.28 -9.39 2.42
CA LYS A 109 10.54 -10.40 3.44
C LYS A 109 9.25 -11.13 3.82
N ILE A 110 8.14 -10.41 3.97
CA ILE A 110 6.83 -11.01 4.22
C ILE A 110 6.40 -11.87 3.02
N THR A 111 6.55 -11.38 1.80
CA THR A 111 6.16 -12.14 0.60
C THR A 111 6.98 -13.42 0.45
N LEU A 112 8.28 -13.38 0.80
CA LEU A 112 9.14 -14.55 0.83
C LEU A 112 8.68 -15.57 1.88
N ASP A 113 8.45 -15.14 3.12
CA ASP A 113 7.99 -16.00 4.21
C ASP A 113 6.65 -16.68 3.88
N LEU A 114 5.75 -15.94 3.22
CA LEU A 114 4.45 -16.43 2.78
C LEU A 114 4.49 -17.19 1.44
N LYS A 115 5.66 -17.29 0.80
CA LYS A 115 5.86 -17.92 -0.52
C LYS A 115 4.91 -17.37 -1.59
N LEU A 116 4.69 -16.06 -1.58
CA LEU A 116 3.80 -15.38 -2.53
C LEU A 116 4.53 -15.01 -3.82
N THR A 117 3.84 -15.19 -4.93
CA THR A 117 4.24 -14.69 -6.24
C THR A 117 3.67 -13.29 -6.51
N CYS A 118 4.15 -12.63 -7.56
CA CYS A 118 3.54 -11.38 -8.03
C CYS A 118 2.06 -11.58 -8.39
N ASP A 119 1.71 -12.71 -9.01
CA ASP A 119 0.33 -13.00 -9.41
C ASP A 119 -0.59 -13.13 -8.18
N ASP A 120 -0.10 -13.72 -7.08
CA ASP A 120 -0.86 -13.80 -5.82
C ASP A 120 -1.15 -12.41 -5.23
N LEU A 121 -0.21 -11.46 -5.38
CA LEU A 121 -0.43 -10.08 -4.96
C LEU A 121 -1.46 -9.39 -5.86
N MET A 122 -1.34 -9.56 -7.18
CA MET A 122 -2.23 -8.94 -8.16
C MET A 122 -3.66 -9.47 -8.07
N ASN A 123 -3.84 -10.77 -7.83
CA ASN A 123 -5.15 -11.40 -7.73
C ASN A 123 -5.95 -10.98 -6.49
N GLU A 124 -5.25 -10.62 -5.40
CA GLU A 124 -5.89 -10.11 -4.18
C GLU A 124 -5.94 -8.57 -4.11
N ALA A 125 -5.37 -7.88 -5.10
CA ALA A 125 -5.43 -6.44 -5.20
C ALA A 125 -6.85 -5.96 -5.55
N MET A 126 -7.21 -4.78 -5.05
CA MET A 126 -8.53 -4.18 -5.27
C MET A 126 -8.44 -2.98 -6.20
N ARG A 127 -9.53 -2.69 -6.91
CA ARG A 127 -9.76 -1.41 -7.57
C ARG A 127 -10.54 -0.48 -6.65
N PHE A 128 -10.52 0.82 -6.95
CA PHE A 128 -11.38 1.77 -6.24
C PHE A 128 -12.86 1.43 -6.31
N SER A 129 -13.33 0.92 -7.45
CA SER A 129 -14.71 0.45 -7.61
C SER A 129 -15.11 -0.65 -6.65
N ASP A 130 -14.14 -1.40 -6.13
CA ASP A 130 -14.37 -2.53 -5.22
C ASP A 130 -14.46 -2.06 -3.76
N VAL A 131 -13.89 -0.89 -3.46
CA VAL A 131 -13.97 -0.25 -2.14
C VAL A 131 -15.34 0.42 -2.04
N LYS A 132 -16.32 -0.33 -1.54
CA LYS A 132 -17.68 0.18 -1.29
C LYS A 132 -17.59 1.51 -0.56
N LYS A 133 -18.24 2.56 -1.09
CA LYS A 133 -18.51 3.80 -0.35
C LYS A 133 -19.21 3.41 0.93
N VAL A 134 -18.51 3.48 2.07
CA VAL A 134 -19.19 3.55 3.36
C VAL A 134 -19.95 4.87 3.29
N SER A 135 -21.26 4.74 3.07
CA SER A 135 -22.20 5.86 2.99
C SER A 135 -22.38 6.46 4.37
#